data_AF-A0A519LJR8-F1
#
_entry.id   AF-A0A519LJR8-F1
#
_cell.length_a   1.000
_cell.length_b   1.000
_cell.length_c   1.000
_cell.angle_alpha   90.00
_cell.angle_beta   90.00
_cell.angle_gamma   90.00
#
_symmetry.space_group_name_H-M   'P 1'
#
loop_
_entity.id
_entity.type
_entity.pdbx_description
1 polymer ?
#
loop_
_entity_poly.entity_id
_entity_poly.type
_entity_poly.pdbx_seq_one_letter_code
_entity_poly.pdbx_strand_id
1 'polypeptide(L)'
;MDFDYSPKTKELQSRLLQFMDDHIYPNEVAYKNELIANTAAGKRWTALSTIENLKPKAQAAGLWNLFLPVDSAAASGYDGAGLTNQEYAPLAEIMGRVPWASEVFNCSAPDTGNMETIARYGDEANKARWLKPLLEGKIRSAFAMTEP
;
A
#
# COMPACT_ATOMS: atom_id res chain seq x y z
N MET A 1 10.46 -21.65 22.82
CA MET A 1 9.65 -20.58 22.19
C MET A 1 9.99 -20.63 20.71
N ASP A 2 8.98 -20.71 19.85
CA ASP A 2 9.16 -20.69 18.41
C ASP A 2 9.08 -19.23 17.94
N PHE A 3 10.14 -18.76 17.29
CA PHE A 3 10.26 -17.40 16.76
C PHE A 3 10.17 -17.37 15.23
N ASP A 4 9.91 -18.52 14.61
CA ASP A 4 9.87 -18.62 13.17
C ASP A 4 8.57 -18.01 12.61
N TYR A 5 8.63 -17.56 11.36
CA TYR A 5 7.46 -17.03 10.66
C TYR A 5 6.53 -18.15 10.19
N SER A 6 5.23 -17.87 10.15
CA SER A 6 4.25 -18.80 9.58
C SER A 6 4.57 -19.09 8.10
N PRO A 7 4.18 -20.27 7.56
CA PRO A 7 4.35 -20.57 6.14
C PRO A 7 3.73 -19.49 5.22
N LYS A 8 2.57 -18.93 5.62
CA LYS A 8 1.90 -17.83 4.92
C LYS A 8 2.80 -16.59 4.84
N THR A 9 3.41 -16.18 5.95
CA THR A 9 4.32 -15.03 6.00
C THR A 9 5.56 -15.26 5.15
N LYS A 10 6.16 -16.45 5.21
CA LYS A 10 7.34 -16.78 4.39
C LYS A 10 7.04 -16.75 2.89
N GLU A 11 5.88 -17.25 2.48
CA GLU A 11 5.44 -17.18 1.08
C GLU A 11 5.28 -15.73 0.62
N LEU A 12 4.60 -14.90 1.42
CA LEU A 12 4.42 -13.48 1.11
C LEU A 12 5.74 -12.71 1.09
N GLN A 13 6.67 -13.00 2.02
CA GLN A 13 8.02 -12.44 1.98
C GLN A 13 8.74 -12.80 0.68
N SER A 14 8.69 -14.07 0.26
CA SER A 14 9.34 -14.51 -0.98
C SER A 14 8.76 -13.82 -2.21
N ARG A 15 7.43 -13.74 -2.33
CA ARG A 15 6.75 -13.03 -3.43
C ARG A 15 7.06 -11.54 -3.43
N LEU A 16 7.07 -10.92 -2.25
CA LEU A 16 7.38 -9.50 -2.11
C LEU A 16 8.83 -9.21 -2.45
N LEU A 17 9.79 -10.00 -1.97
CA LEU A 17 11.22 -9.87 -2.32
C LEU A 17 11.42 -10.01 -3.82
N GLN A 18 10.81 -11.02 -4.44
CA GLN A 18 10.87 -11.19 -5.90
C GLN A 18 10.29 -9.98 -6.65
N PHE A 19 9.16 -9.44 -6.19
CA PHE A 19 8.57 -8.23 -6.77
C PHE A 19 9.50 -7.01 -6.60
N MET A 20 10.18 -6.89 -5.45
CA MET A 20 11.16 -5.83 -5.21
C MET A 20 12.31 -5.92 -6.23
N ASP A 21 12.86 -7.12 -6.43
CA ASP A 21 13.94 -7.40 -7.37
C ASP A 21 13.54 -7.17 -8.84
N ASP A 22 12.35 -7.62 -9.24
CA ASP A 22 11.91 -7.57 -10.63
C ASP A 22 11.35 -6.19 -11.04
N HIS A 23 10.81 -5.42 -10.08
CA HIS A 23 10.00 -4.25 -10.40
C HIS A 23 10.33 -3.01 -9.59
N ILE A 24 10.74 -3.11 -8.32
CA ILE A 24 10.99 -1.91 -7.51
C ILE A 24 12.40 -1.37 -7.74
N TYR A 25 13.44 -2.16 -7.42
CA TYR A 25 14.82 -1.71 -7.57
C TYR A 25 15.17 -1.29 -9.02
N PRO A 26 14.74 -2.01 -10.07
CA PRO A 26 15.01 -1.60 -11.45
C PRO A 26 14.38 -0.25 -11.84
N ASN A 27 13.31 0.18 -11.15
CA ASN A 27 12.60 1.42 -11.45
C ASN A 27 13.02 2.62 -10.59
N GLU A 28 13.99 2.48 -9.67
CA GLU A 28 14.42 3.61 -8.81
C GLU A 28 14.94 4.81 -9.60
N VAL A 29 15.71 4.56 -10.67
CA VAL A 29 16.21 5.62 -11.55
C VAL A 29 15.08 6.28 -12.33
N ALA A 30 14.13 5.48 -12.84
CA ALA A 30 12.97 5.99 -13.57
C ALA A 30 12.09 6.87 -12.66
N TYR A 31 11.79 6.40 -11.45
CA TYR A 31 11.07 7.15 -10.42
C TYR A 31 11.73 8.51 -10.13
N LYS A 32 13.04 8.50 -9.88
CA LYS A 32 13.80 9.72 -9.56
C LYS A 32 13.77 10.72 -10.73
N ASN A 33 13.97 10.24 -11.95
CA ASN A 33 13.97 11.08 -13.14
C ASN A 33 12.58 11.68 -13.41
N GLU A 34 11.52 10.89 -13.24
CA GLU A 34 10.13 11.36 -13.38
C GLU A 34 9.81 12.44 -12.34
N LEU A 35 10.19 12.24 -11.09
CA LEU A 35 9.99 13.23 -10.02
C LEU A 35 10.73 14.55 -10.30
N ILE A 36 11.97 14.48 -10.78
CA ILE A 36 12.77 15.66 -11.17
C ILE A 36 12.10 16.40 -12.33
N ALA A 37 11.70 15.67 -13.38
CA ALA A 37 11.04 16.25 -14.55
C ALA A 37 9.70 16.92 -14.17
N ASN A 38 8.87 16.25 -13.38
CA ASN A 38 7.60 16.80 -12.90
C ASN A 38 7.82 18.03 -12.02
N THR A 39 8.85 18.02 -11.17
CA THR A 39 9.19 19.20 -10.34
C THR A 39 9.59 20.38 -11.21
N ALA A 40 10.47 20.18 -12.20
CA ALA A 40 10.87 21.24 -13.13
C ALA A 40 9.69 21.79 -13.95
N ALA A 41 8.68 20.96 -14.23
CA ALA A 41 7.47 21.34 -14.94
C ALA A 41 6.36 21.93 -14.04
N GLY A 42 6.61 22.15 -12.74
CA GLY A 42 5.60 22.64 -11.79
C GLY A 42 4.50 21.63 -11.44
N LYS A 43 4.71 20.34 -11.75
CA LYS A 43 3.78 19.22 -11.56
C LYS A 43 4.23 18.26 -10.46
N ARG A 44 5.01 18.74 -9.48
CA ARG A 44 5.63 17.89 -8.44
C ARG A 44 4.67 16.90 -7.76
N TRP A 45 3.42 17.30 -7.58
CA TRP A 45 2.41 16.54 -6.83
C TRP A 45 1.48 15.68 -7.70
N THR A 46 1.78 15.52 -8.99
CA THR A 46 1.03 14.59 -9.84
C THR A 46 1.47 13.16 -9.56
N ALA A 47 0.51 12.22 -9.58
CA ALA A 47 0.81 10.79 -9.49
C ALA A 47 1.87 10.40 -10.53
N LEU A 48 2.86 9.61 -10.10
CA LEU A 48 3.94 9.19 -10.98
C LEU A 48 3.52 7.97 -11.78
N SER A 49 3.67 8.04 -13.09
CA SER A 49 3.41 6.95 -14.03
C SER A 49 4.22 5.71 -13.66
N THR A 50 5.45 5.89 -13.16
CA THR A 50 6.29 4.80 -12.66
C THR A 50 5.59 4.00 -11.56
N ILE A 51 4.89 4.65 -10.63
CA ILE A 51 4.14 3.97 -9.56
C ILE A 51 2.83 3.39 -10.10
N GLU A 52 2.06 4.19 -10.84
CA GLU A 52 0.74 3.78 -11.34
C GLU A 52 0.81 2.55 -12.24
N ASN A 53 1.88 2.41 -13.04
CA ASN A 53 2.08 1.24 -13.90
C ASN A 53 2.49 -0.03 -13.14
N LEU A 54 2.94 0.09 -11.88
CA LEU A 54 3.31 -1.05 -11.04
C LEU A 54 2.15 -1.55 -10.17
N LYS A 55 1.20 -0.69 -9.80
CA LYS A 55 0.03 -1.07 -8.99
C LYS A 55 -0.76 -2.26 -9.58
N PRO A 56 -1.11 -2.30 -10.89
CA PRO A 56 -1.78 -3.46 -11.47
C PRO A 56 -0.96 -4.75 -11.40
N LYS A 57 0.38 -4.66 -11.49
CA LYS A 57 1.26 -5.83 -11.35
C LYS A 57 1.24 -6.35 -9.92
N ALA A 58 1.28 -5.46 -8.93
CA ALA A 58 1.20 -5.82 -7.52
C ALA A 58 -0.16 -6.48 -7.19
N GLN A 59 -1.26 -5.94 -7.71
CA GLN A 59 -2.58 -6.56 -7.60
C GLN A 59 -2.63 -7.96 -8.21
N ALA A 60 -2.14 -8.12 -9.45
CA ALA A 60 -2.07 -9.43 -10.12
C ALA A 60 -1.17 -10.44 -9.38
N ALA A 61 -0.11 -9.94 -8.73
CA ALA A 61 0.77 -10.73 -7.88
C ALA A 61 0.19 -10.97 -6.47
N GLY A 62 -1.04 -10.54 -6.17
CA GLY A 62 -1.68 -10.69 -4.85
C GLY A 62 -0.98 -9.94 -3.72
N LEU A 63 -0.23 -8.88 -4.02
CA LEU A 63 0.51 -8.04 -3.09
C LEU A 63 -0.22 -6.70 -2.92
N TRP A 64 -1.47 -6.73 -2.46
CA TRP A 64 -2.34 -5.55 -2.41
C TRP A 64 -3.12 -5.47 -1.10
N ASN A 65 -3.23 -4.27 -0.52
CA ASN A 65 -3.90 -4.04 0.77
C ASN A 65 -3.38 -4.97 1.88
N LEU A 66 -2.08 -5.27 1.89
CA LEU A 66 -1.47 -6.20 2.84
C LEU A 66 -1.61 -5.72 4.30
N PHE A 67 -1.73 -4.41 4.50
CA PHE A 67 -1.90 -3.81 5.82
C PHE A 67 -3.25 -4.12 6.48
N LEU A 68 -4.30 -4.43 5.70
CA LEU A 68 -5.67 -4.48 6.21
C LEU A 68 -5.87 -5.73 7.10
N PRO A 69 -6.04 -5.57 8.42
CA PRO A 69 -6.15 -6.69 9.34
C PRO A 69 -7.49 -7.42 9.21
N VAL A 70 -7.52 -8.68 9.66
CA VAL A 70 -8.68 -9.58 9.58
C VAL A 70 -9.97 -8.97 10.15
N ASP A 71 -9.87 -8.23 11.26
CA ASP A 71 -11.01 -7.59 11.93
C ASP A 71 -11.64 -6.47 11.08
N SER A 72 -10.80 -5.70 10.40
CA SER A 72 -11.21 -4.54 9.60
C SER A 72 -11.60 -4.94 8.17
N ALA A 73 -11.01 -6.01 7.63
CA ALA A 73 -11.43 -6.64 6.39
C ALA A 73 -12.92 -7.05 6.47
N ALA A 74 -13.31 -7.76 7.53
CA ALA A 74 -14.70 -8.16 7.75
C ALA A 74 -15.68 -6.97 7.83
N ALA A 75 -15.28 -5.87 8.47
CA ALA A 75 -16.10 -4.65 8.59
C ALA A 75 -16.22 -3.83 7.29
N SER A 76 -15.24 -3.99 6.38
CA SER A 76 -15.17 -3.27 5.11
C SER A 76 -15.98 -3.93 3.99
N GLY A 77 -16.33 -5.22 4.12
CA GLY A 77 -16.91 -6.00 3.02
C GLY A 77 -15.89 -6.39 1.94
N TYR A 78 -14.58 -6.24 2.23
CA TYR A 78 -13.48 -6.61 1.35
C TYR A 78 -12.56 -7.59 2.06
N ASP A 79 -12.21 -8.68 1.38
CA ASP A 79 -11.15 -9.58 1.81
C ASP A 79 -9.80 -8.88 1.57
N GLY A 80 -9.28 -8.19 2.59
CA GLY A 80 -7.87 -7.82 2.64
C GLY A 80 -6.97 -9.07 2.67
N ALA A 81 -5.65 -8.88 2.85
CA ALA A 81 -4.75 -10.03 3.00
C ALA A 81 -4.99 -10.86 4.28
N GLY A 82 -5.79 -10.33 5.21
CA GLY A 82 -6.19 -11.02 6.43
C GLY A 82 -4.97 -11.41 7.26
N LEU A 83 -4.04 -10.47 7.42
CA LEU A 83 -2.80 -10.67 8.16
C LEU A 83 -2.98 -10.20 9.60
N THR A 84 -2.36 -10.93 10.52
CA THR A 84 -2.11 -10.38 11.86
C THR A 84 -0.98 -9.34 11.80
N ASN A 85 -0.86 -8.50 12.83
CA ASN A 85 0.26 -7.55 12.93
C ASN A 85 1.63 -8.24 12.86
N GLN A 86 1.77 -9.44 13.43
CA GLN A 86 3.02 -10.21 13.41
C GLN A 86 3.35 -10.72 12.00
N GLU A 87 2.33 -11.03 11.18
CA GLU A 87 2.52 -11.44 9.80
C GLU A 87 2.80 -10.26 8.86
N TYR A 88 2.19 -9.09 9.12
CA TYR A 88 2.39 -7.89 8.32
C TYR A 88 3.71 -7.16 8.60
N ALA A 89 4.17 -7.13 9.86
CA ALA A 89 5.39 -6.42 10.27
C ALA A 89 6.63 -6.71 9.38
N PRO A 90 7.00 -7.97 9.09
CA PRO A 90 8.15 -8.25 8.24
C PRO A 90 7.92 -7.87 6.76
N LEU A 91 6.66 -7.81 6.30
CA LEU A 91 6.33 -7.34 4.94
C LEU A 91 6.49 -5.82 4.86
N ALA A 92 6.05 -5.11 5.90
CA ALA A 92 6.25 -3.67 6.02
C ALA A 92 7.75 -3.30 6.04
N GLU A 93 8.59 -4.12 6.71
CA GLU A 93 10.04 -3.96 6.68
C GLU A 93 10.62 -4.07 5.26
N ILE A 94 10.18 -5.06 4.48
CA ILE A 94 10.62 -5.23 3.07
C ILE A 94 10.19 -4.04 2.22
N MET A 95 8.92 -3.62 2.30
CA MET A 95 8.42 -2.45 1.57
C MET A 95 9.15 -1.17 1.98
N GLY A 96 9.55 -1.05 3.25
CA GLY A 96 10.27 0.10 3.79
C GLY A 96 11.70 0.28 3.25
N ARG A 97 12.26 -0.71 2.55
CA ARG A 97 13.61 -0.62 1.94
C ARG A 97 13.71 0.46 0.86
N VAL A 98 12.58 0.80 0.23
CA VAL A 98 12.49 1.84 -0.81
C VAL A 98 11.34 2.80 -0.45
N PRO A 99 11.57 4.12 -0.30
CA PRO A 99 10.60 5.05 0.29
C PRO A 99 9.22 5.11 -0.38
N TRP A 100 9.15 4.77 -1.67
CA TRP A 100 7.91 4.83 -2.47
C TRP A 100 7.27 3.46 -2.70
N ALA A 101 7.91 2.36 -2.28
CA ALA A 101 7.45 1.01 -2.62
C ALA A 101 6.12 0.66 -1.96
N SER A 102 5.86 1.09 -0.72
CA SER A 102 4.57 0.83 -0.05
C SER A 102 3.37 1.36 -0.83
N GLU A 103 3.53 2.41 -1.66
CA GLU A 103 2.44 2.92 -2.49
C GLU A 103 2.06 1.96 -3.63
N VAL A 104 3.03 1.21 -4.17
CA VAL A 104 2.81 0.18 -5.20
C VAL A 104 1.91 -0.94 -4.69
N PHE A 105 1.97 -1.24 -3.39
CA PHE A 105 1.19 -2.30 -2.73
C PHE A 105 -0.08 -1.77 -2.02
N ASN A 106 -0.43 -0.49 -2.24
CA ASN A 106 -1.50 0.23 -1.53
C ASN A 106 -1.39 0.21 0.00
N CYS A 107 -0.16 0.23 0.50
CA CYS A 107 0.20 0.15 1.92
C CYS A 107 0.91 1.42 2.43
N SER A 108 0.82 2.54 1.70
CA SER A 108 1.46 3.80 2.10
C SER A 108 0.58 4.66 2.99
N ALA A 109 1.22 5.32 3.97
CA ALA A 109 0.61 6.42 4.68
C ALA A 109 0.38 7.63 3.74
N PRO A 110 -0.62 8.49 4.03
CA PRO A 110 -1.57 8.43 5.15
C PRO A 110 -2.79 7.52 4.89
N ASP A 111 -2.90 6.93 3.69
CA ASP A 111 -4.10 6.25 3.23
C ASP A 111 -4.48 5.02 4.06
N THR A 112 -3.51 4.23 4.52
CA THR A 112 -3.78 3.05 5.36
C THR A 112 -4.55 3.41 6.63
N GLY A 113 -4.11 4.44 7.37
CA GLY A 113 -4.80 4.90 8.57
C GLY A 113 -6.20 5.48 8.29
N ASN A 114 -6.35 6.19 7.16
CA ASN A 114 -7.65 6.70 6.73
C ASN A 114 -8.60 5.56 6.32
N MET A 115 -8.11 4.55 5.60
CA MET A 115 -8.88 3.34 5.25
C MET A 115 -9.33 2.59 6.50
N GLU A 116 -8.44 2.37 7.48
CA GLU A 116 -8.80 1.74 8.75
C GLU A 116 -9.87 2.54 9.52
N THR A 117 -9.75 3.87 9.53
CA THR A 117 -10.71 4.75 10.20
C THR A 117 -12.10 4.63 9.57
N ILE A 118 -12.19 4.69 8.24
CA ILE A 118 -13.48 4.57 7.54
C ILE A 118 -14.04 3.15 7.65
N ALA A 119 -13.18 2.12 7.60
CA ALA A 119 -13.62 0.73 7.77
C ALA A 119 -14.25 0.47 9.14
N ARG A 120 -13.65 1.03 10.21
CA ARG A 120 -14.12 0.85 11.59
C ARG A 120 -15.32 1.73 11.96
N TYR A 121 -15.34 2.98 11.48
CA TYR A 121 -16.26 4.00 11.99
C TYR A 121 -17.16 4.65 10.93
N GLY A 122 -16.89 4.42 9.63
CA GLY A 122 -17.70 4.96 8.55
C GLY A 122 -19.05 4.26 8.43
N ASP A 123 -20.08 5.01 8.07
CA ASP A 123 -21.36 4.44 7.62
C ASP A 123 -21.24 3.85 6.20
N GLU A 124 -22.27 3.14 5.75
CA GLU A 124 -22.27 2.48 4.45
C GLU A 124 -22.12 3.46 3.28
N ALA A 125 -22.66 4.68 3.41
CA ALA A 125 -22.49 5.72 2.40
C ALA A 125 -21.03 6.17 2.28
N ASN A 126 -20.34 6.38 3.42
CA ASN A 126 -18.93 6.74 3.45
C ASN A 126 -18.02 5.59 3.00
N LYS A 127 -18.34 4.33 3.37
CA LYS A 127 -17.60 3.17 2.86
C LYS A 127 -17.71 3.05 1.35
N ALA A 128 -18.92 3.15 0.79
CA ALA A 128 -19.14 3.08 -0.64
C ALA A 128 -18.47 4.24 -1.41
N ARG A 129 -18.55 5.46 -0.86
CA ARG A 129 -18.02 6.66 -1.51
C ARG A 129 -16.51 6.80 -1.40
N TRP A 130 -15.92 6.41 -0.27
CA TRP A 130 -14.52 6.73 0.05
C TRP A 130 -13.65 5.50 0.28
N LEU A 131 -14.10 4.54 1.09
CA LEU A 131 -13.31 3.35 1.40
C LEU A 131 -13.07 2.50 0.15
N LYS A 132 -14.12 2.23 -0.63
CA LYS A 132 -14.02 1.42 -1.85
C LYS A 132 -13.00 2.01 -2.84
N PRO A 133 -13.07 3.29 -3.25
CA PRO A 133 -12.05 3.86 -4.14
C PRO A 133 -10.63 3.87 -3.57
N LEU A 134 -10.46 4.01 -2.25
CA LEU A 134 -9.15 3.92 -1.59
C LEU A 134 -8.59 2.49 -1.64
N LEU A 135 -9.41 1.48 -1.33
CA LEU A 135 -9.03 0.07 -1.42
C LEU A 135 -8.74 -0.38 -2.85
N GLU A 136 -9.38 0.26 -3.84
CA GLU A 136 -9.12 0.08 -5.28
C GLU A 136 -7.90 0.88 -5.78
N GLY A 137 -7.31 1.74 -4.95
CA GLY A 137 -6.16 2.58 -5.31
C GLY A 137 -6.47 3.69 -6.32
N LYS A 138 -7.75 4.06 -6.50
CA LYS A 138 -8.21 5.06 -7.49
C LYS A 138 -8.11 6.50 -7.02
N ILE A 139 -8.10 6.69 -5.70
CA ILE A 139 -7.94 8.00 -5.07
C ILE A 139 -6.87 7.91 -3.97
N ARG A 140 -6.40 9.07 -3.55
CA ARG A 140 -5.52 9.26 -2.39
C ARG A 140 -6.23 10.16 -1.38
N SER A 141 -5.77 10.13 -0.14
CA SER A 141 -6.31 10.87 0.97
C SER A 141 -5.21 11.61 1.73
N ALA A 142 -5.62 12.51 2.63
CA ALA A 142 -4.75 13.21 3.54
C ALA A 142 -5.38 13.17 4.94
N PHE A 143 -4.56 13.31 5.98
CA PHE A 143 -5.02 13.49 7.35
C PHE A 143 -4.57 14.85 7.85
N ALA A 144 -5.53 15.73 8.14
CA ALA A 144 -5.27 17.10 8.58
C ALA A 144 -5.61 17.21 10.07
N MET A 145 -4.58 17.13 10.91
CA MET A 145 -4.68 17.28 12.37
C MET A 145 -3.78 18.39 12.91
N THR A 146 -2.57 18.53 12.36
CA THR A 146 -1.60 19.55 12.79
C THR A 146 -2.03 20.95 12.35
N GLU A 147 -1.98 21.92 13.26
CA GLU A 147 -2.23 23.36 13.02
C GLU A 147 -0.90 24.13 12.88
N PRO A 148 -0.86 25.25 12.11
CA PRO A 148 0.37 25.99 11.79
C PRO A 148 1.04 26.71 12.95
#